data_AF-A0A5A7W983-F1
#
_entry.id   AF-A0A5A7W983-F1
#
_cell.length_a   1.000
_cell.length_b   1.000
_cell.length_c   1.000
_cell.angle_alpha   90.00
_cell.angle_beta   90.00
_cell.angle_gamma   90.00
#
_symmetry.space_group_name_H-M   'P 1'
#
loop_
_entity.id
_entity.type
_entity.pdbx_description
1 polymer ?
#
loop_
_entity_poly.entity_id
_entity_poly.type
_entity_poly.pdbx_seq_one_letter_code
_entity_poly.pdbx_strand_id
1 'polypeptide(L)'
;MPALSSASLVNVARLAIMWVGFGWPVLGLAIELEKGNELAWVAVGTVFMGAIFGLPALLLGLALPAYKQRIFIVPIGLFAIFWALSSQSATYQGLTLPPFMFLWIVTFTAISLLPPQRFNAASEQNWKSGWRRQDVADDK
;
A
#
# COMPACT_ATOMS: atom_id res chain seq x y z
N MET A 1 2.90 30.91 7.35
CA MET A 1 2.45 29.63 6.77
C MET A 1 2.04 28.73 7.93
N PRO A 2 0.77 28.30 8.05
CA PRO A 2 0.34 27.46 9.17
C PRO A 2 1.07 26.11 9.11
N ALA A 3 1.65 25.69 10.22
CA ALA A 3 2.31 24.39 10.33
C ALA A 3 1.26 23.29 10.15
N LEU A 4 1.36 22.55 9.05
CA LEU A 4 0.53 21.36 8.81
C LEU A 4 0.79 20.37 9.94
N SER A 5 -0.26 20.03 10.70
CA SER A 5 -0.17 19.03 11.76
C SER A 5 0.26 17.68 11.16
N SER A 6 0.94 16.85 11.94
CA SER A 6 1.40 15.52 11.49
C SER A 6 0.26 14.64 10.94
N ALA A 7 -0.97 14.80 11.45
CA ALA A 7 -2.17 14.15 10.95
C ALA A 7 -2.56 14.63 9.53
N SER A 8 -2.43 15.92 9.25
CA SER A 8 -2.73 16.48 7.93
C SER A 8 -1.74 15.99 6.85
N LEU A 9 -0.44 15.87 7.19
CA LEU A 9 0.59 15.38 6.27
C LEU A 9 0.36 13.91 5.87
N VAL A 10 -0.05 13.06 6.81
CA VAL A 10 -0.36 11.65 6.52
C VAL A 10 -1.53 11.52 5.54
N ASN A 11 -2.56 12.36 5.69
CA ASN A 11 -3.70 12.36 4.78
C ASN A 11 -3.34 12.84 3.38
N VAL A 12 -2.54 13.91 3.27
CA VAL A 12 -2.05 14.41 1.97
C VAL A 12 -1.16 13.36 1.29
N ALA A 13 -0.23 12.75 2.02
CA ALA A 13 0.63 11.70 1.49
C ALA A 13 -0.16 10.48 1.03
N ARG A 14 -1.14 10.02 1.82
CA ARG A 14 -2.04 8.93 1.44
C ARG A 14 -2.80 9.25 0.16
N LEU A 15 -3.36 10.45 0.06
CA LEU A 15 -4.10 10.89 -1.12
C LEU A 15 -3.19 10.92 -2.36
N ALA A 16 -1.97 11.46 -2.24
CA ALA A 16 -0.99 11.48 -3.32
C ALA A 16 -0.61 10.07 -3.77
N ILE A 17 -0.30 9.16 -2.84
CA ILE A 17 0.04 7.77 -3.14
C ILE A 17 -1.15 7.05 -3.81
N MET A 18 -2.38 7.28 -3.35
CA MET A 18 -3.58 6.71 -3.98
C MET A 18 -3.78 7.23 -5.40
N TRP A 19 -3.65 8.54 -5.62
CA TRP A 19 -3.78 9.14 -6.95
C TRP A 19 -2.72 8.64 -7.91
N VAL A 20 -1.45 8.61 -7.50
CA VAL A 20 -0.37 8.12 -8.36
C VAL A 20 -0.50 6.62 -8.59
N GLY A 21 -0.72 5.85 -7.50
CA GLY A 21 -0.75 4.39 -7.52
C GLY A 21 -1.90 3.81 -8.34
N PHE A 22 -3.08 4.43 -8.30
CA PHE A 22 -4.22 4.00 -9.13
C PHE A 22 -4.34 4.77 -10.45
N GLY A 23 -3.76 5.96 -10.54
CA GLY A 23 -3.84 6.79 -11.74
C GLY A 23 -3.00 6.24 -12.90
N TRP A 24 -1.77 5.79 -12.64
CA TRP A 24 -0.90 5.35 -13.73
C TRP A 24 -1.35 4.04 -14.40
N PRO A 25 -1.87 3.00 -13.71
CA PRO A 25 -2.35 1.80 -14.40
C PRO A 25 -3.58 2.10 -15.24
N VAL A 26 -4.46 2.99 -14.76
CA VAL A 26 -5.63 3.46 -15.52
C VAL A 26 -5.20 4.25 -16.75
N LEU A 27 -4.21 5.14 -16.62
CA LEU A 27 -3.66 5.89 -17.74
C LEU A 27 -2.99 4.97 -18.78
N GLY A 28 -2.22 3.98 -18.33
CA GLY A 28 -1.61 2.98 -19.21
C GLY A 28 -2.66 2.19 -19.99
N LEU A 29 -3.73 1.74 -19.32
CA LEU A 29 -4.84 1.07 -19.98
C LEU A 29 -5.58 1.96 -20.97
N ALA A 30 -5.81 3.24 -20.64
CA ALA A 30 -6.47 4.19 -21.53
C ALA A 30 -5.68 4.42 -22.83
N ILE A 31 -4.35 4.57 -22.72
CA ILE A 31 -3.47 4.75 -23.88
C ILE A 31 -3.46 3.50 -24.77
N GLU A 32 -3.39 2.30 -24.17
CA GLU A 32 -3.39 1.06 -24.94
C GLU A 32 -4.76 0.70 -25.53
N LEU A 33 -5.85 1.13 -24.90
CA LEU A 33 -7.20 1.03 -25.48
C LEU A 33 -7.32 1.84 -26.78
N GLU A 34 -6.69 3.02 -26.84
CA GLU A 34 -6.69 3.87 -28.03
C GLU A 34 -5.79 3.32 -29.14
N LYS A 35 -4.65 2.72 -28.77
CA LYS A 35 -3.67 2.17 -29.73
C LYS A 35 -3.98 0.74 -30.19
N GLY A 36 -4.79 0.00 -29.43
CA GLY A 36 -5.39 -1.29 -29.81
C GLY A 36 -4.44 -2.49 -29.91
N ASN A 37 -3.12 -2.32 -29.83
CA ASN A 37 -2.17 -3.35 -30.24
C ASN A 37 -1.53 -4.14 -29.07
N GLU A 38 -1.48 -3.59 -27.85
CA GLU A 38 -0.73 -4.22 -26.74
C GLU A 38 -1.54 -4.44 -25.45
N LEU A 39 -2.86 -4.29 -25.51
CA LEU A 39 -3.73 -4.41 -24.33
C LEU A 39 -3.61 -5.77 -23.62
N ALA A 40 -3.45 -6.85 -24.37
CA ALA A 40 -3.23 -8.19 -23.82
C ALA A 40 -1.92 -8.27 -23.01
N TRP A 41 -0.84 -7.65 -23.49
CA TRP A 41 0.45 -7.64 -22.79
C TRP A 41 0.41 -6.78 -21.53
N VAL A 42 -0.29 -5.65 -21.56
CA VAL A 42 -0.50 -4.83 -20.35
C VAL A 42 -1.31 -5.59 -19.31
N ALA A 43 -2.35 -6.33 -19.71
CA ALA A 43 -3.13 -7.16 -18.79
C ALA A 43 -2.25 -8.27 -18.17
N VAL A 44 -1.46 -8.98 -18.99
CA VAL A 44 -0.52 -10.01 -18.50
C VAL A 44 0.50 -9.42 -17.54
N GLY A 45 1.12 -8.28 -17.89
CA GLY A 45 2.08 -7.60 -17.03
C GLY A 45 1.46 -7.17 -15.69
N THR A 46 0.22 -6.69 -15.71
CA THR A 46 -0.53 -6.29 -14.50
C THR A 46 -0.78 -7.49 -13.58
N VAL A 47 -1.24 -8.61 -14.14
CA VAL A 47 -1.48 -9.85 -13.38
C VAL A 47 -0.17 -10.39 -12.81
N PHE A 48 0.90 -10.39 -13.60
CA PHE A 48 2.22 -10.83 -13.15
C PHE A 48 2.76 -10.00 -11.98
N MET A 49 2.69 -8.67 -12.10
CA MET A 49 3.09 -7.77 -11.00
C MET A 49 2.17 -7.93 -9.78
N GLY A 50 0.88 -8.19 -10.01
CA GLY A 50 -0.10 -8.55 -8.99
C GLY A 50 0.28 -9.80 -8.21
N ALA A 51 0.77 -10.84 -8.89
CA ALA A 51 1.21 -12.06 -8.24
C ALA A 51 2.47 -11.84 -7.38
N ILE A 52 3.41 -11.01 -7.83
CA ILE A 52 4.65 -10.71 -7.11
C ILE A 52 4.40 -9.83 -5.88
N PHE A 53 3.69 -8.72 -6.06
CA PHE A 53 3.58 -7.68 -5.03
C PHE A 53 2.24 -7.68 -4.31
N GLY A 54 1.18 -8.24 -4.88
CA GLY A 54 -0.16 -8.19 -4.31
C GLY A 54 -0.24 -8.86 -2.94
N LEU A 55 0.23 -10.11 -2.85
CA LEU A 55 0.21 -10.84 -1.58
C LEU A 55 1.09 -10.16 -0.51
N PRO A 56 2.37 -9.81 -0.78
CA PRO A 56 3.17 -9.08 0.21
C PRO A 56 2.59 -7.73 0.62
N ALA A 57 2.02 -6.96 -0.31
CA ALA A 57 1.42 -5.67 -0.01
C ALA A 57 0.18 -5.80 0.89
N LEU A 58 -0.64 -6.83 0.67
CA LEU A 58 -1.77 -7.15 1.53
C LEU A 58 -1.30 -7.59 2.92
N LEU A 59 -0.30 -8.49 3.00
CA LEU A 59 0.24 -8.95 4.28
C LEU A 59 0.83 -7.79 5.09
N LEU A 60 1.64 -6.93 4.48
CA LEU A 60 2.20 -5.74 5.13
C LEU A 60 1.11 -4.73 5.50
N GLY A 61 0.09 -4.56 4.64
CA GLY A 61 -1.06 -3.70 4.91
C GLY A 61 -1.89 -4.17 6.11
N LEU A 62 -2.05 -5.48 6.28
CA LEU A 62 -2.79 -6.06 7.40
C LEU A 62 -1.95 -6.09 8.69
N ALA A 63 -0.65 -6.37 8.59
CA ALA A 63 0.26 -6.41 9.74
C ALA A 63 0.48 -5.02 10.35
N LEU A 64 0.44 -3.95 9.54
CA LEU A 64 0.66 -2.59 10.01
C LEU A 64 -0.66 -1.91 10.33
N PRO A 65 -0.94 -1.55 11.60
CA PRO A 65 -2.22 -0.96 11.98
C PRO A 65 -2.37 0.50 11.55
N ALA A 66 -1.27 1.25 11.46
CA ALA A 66 -1.30 2.70 11.21
C ALA A 66 -0.95 3.06 9.76
N TYR A 67 -1.71 3.99 9.16
CA TYR A 67 -1.40 4.49 7.82
C TYR A 67 0.00 5.12 7.74
N LYS A 68 0.42 5.85 8.78
CA LYS A 68 1.79 6.39 8.85
C LYS A 68 2.83 5.30 8.65
N GLN A 69 2.69 4.16 9.34
CA GLN A 69 3.61 3.04 9.21
C GLN A 69 3.57 2.45 7.81
N ARG A 70 2.36 2.25 7.25
CA ARG A 70 2.21 1.69 5.90
C ARG A 70 2.87 2.55 4.82
N ILE A 71 2.74 3.87 4.91
CA ILE A 71 3.33 4.82 3.96
C ILE A 71 4.86 4.69 3.89
N PHE A 72 5.54 4.39 5.01
CA PHE A 72 6.99 4.26 5.02
C PHE A 72 7.46 2.80 4.83
N ILE A 73 6.82 1.86 5.52
CA ILE A 73 7.30 0.47 5.61
C ILE A 73 6.92 -0.32 4.37
N VAL A 74 5.70 -0.16 3.84
CA VAL A 74 5.27 -0.94 2.67
C VAL A 74 6.16 -0.70 1.44
N PRO A 75 6.44 0.54 1.00
CA PRO A 75 7.27 0.73 -0.19
C PRO A 75 8.69 0.21 0.01
N ILE A 76 9.26 0.35 1.21
CA ILE A 76 10.59 -0.21 1.54
C ILE A 76 10.56 -1.75 1.52
N GLY A 77 9.52 -2.36 2.09
CA GLY A 77 9.36 -3.81 2.10
C GLY A 77 9.19 -4.39 0.69
N LEU A 78 8.35 -3.76 -0.15
CA LEU A 78 8.17 -4.16 -1.54
C LEU A 78 9.46 -3.98 -2.35
N PHE A 79 10.21 -2.91 -2.12
CA PHE A 79 11.53 -2.71 -2.71
C PHE A 79 12.50 -3.82 -2.31
N ALA A 80 12.56 -4.19 -1.02
CA ALA A 80 13.43 -5.26 -0.53
C ALA A 80 13.05 -6.64 -1.11
N ILE A 81 11.75 -6.91 -1.31
CA ILE A 81 11.27 -8.13 -1.96
C ILE A 81 11.69 -8.16 -3.43
N PHE A 82 11.44 -7.07 -4.16
CA PHE A 82 11.87 -6.94 -5.56
C PHE A 82 13.38 -7.18 -5.67
N TRP A 83 14.13 -6.57 -4.77
CA TRP A 83 15.57 -6.69 -4.70
C TRP A 83 16.04 -8.13 -4.49
N ALA A 84 15.47 -8.84 -3.51
CA ALA A 84 15.81 -10.22 -3.20
C ALA A 84 15.46 -11.20 -4.33
N LEU A 85 14.42 -10.90 -5.11
CA LEU A 85 14.08 -11.64 -6.32
C LEU A 85 15.05 -11.32 -7.47
N SER A 86 15.37 -10.04 -7.67
CA SER A 86 16.26 -9.56 -8.72
C SER A 86 17.71 -10.01 -8.53
N SER A 87 18.18 -10.13 -7.28
CA SER A 87 19.54 -10.59 -6.97
C SER A 87 19.83 -12.03 -7.39
N GLN A 88 18.79 -12.81 -7.72
CA GLN A 88 18.92 -14.18 -8.22
C GLN A 88 18.96 -14.26 -9.76
N SER A 89 18.76 -13.13 -10.46
CA SER A 89 18.78 -13.08 -11.91
C SER A 89 20.20 -13.00 -12.46
N ALA A 90 20.43 -13.68 -13.59
CA ALA A 90 21.66 -13.57 -14.37
C ALA A 90 21.91 -12.15 -14.93
N THR A 91 20.86 -11.32 -15.01
CA THR A 91 20.93 -9.93 -15.51
C THR A 91 20.98 -8.89 -14.38
N TYR A 92 21.41 -9.28 -13.19
CA TYR A 92 21.47 -8.40 -12.03
C TYR A 92 22.48 -7.25 -12.25
N GLN A 93 21.98 -6.00 -12.20
CA GLN A 93 22.77 -4.79 -12.46
C GLN A 93 23.01 -3.95 -11.19
N GLY A 94 23.17 -4.60 -10.02
CA GLY A 94 23.31 -3.87 -8.76
C GLY A 94 22.03 -3.09 -8.41
N LEU A 95 22.14 -2.03 -7.59
CA LEU A 95 21.02 -1.30 -6.92
C LEU A 95 20.25 -0.39 -7.89
N THR A 96 19.84 -0.94 -9.03
CA THR A 96 19.06 -0.24 -10.05
C THR A 96 17.60 -0.65 -9.98
N LEU A 97 16.73 0.35 -9.78
CA LEU A 97 15.28 0.17 -9.85
C LEU A 97 14.79 0.72 -11.19
N PRO A 98 14.25 -0.12 -12.08
CA PRO A 98 13.65 0.36 -13.32
C PRO A 98 12.56 1.40 -13.01
N PRO A 99 12.45 2.51 -13.78
CA PRO A 99 11.49 3.58 -13.50
C PRO A 99 10.04 3.08 -13.37
N PHE A 100 9.65 2.11 -14.20
CA PHE A 100 8.32 1.51 -14.15
C PHE A 100 8.09 0.63 -12.91
N MET A 101 9.14 0.03 -12.35
CA MET A 101 9.04 -0.76 -11.13
C MET A 101 8.68 0.10 -9.92
N PHE A 102 9.17 1.35 -9.89
CA PHE A 102 8.77 2.31 -8.87
C PHE A 102 7.25 2.57 -8.89
N LEU A 103 6.66 2.71 -10.09
CA LEU A 103 5.22 2.92 -10.24
C LEU A 103 4.41 1.73 -9.71
N TRP A 104 4.86 0.50 -9.97
CA TRP A 104 4.25 -0.70 -9.39
C TRP A 104 4.34 -0.73 -7.86
N ILE A 105 5.50 -0.41 -7.29
CA ILE A 105 5.66 -0.31 -5.82
C ILE A 105 4.67 0.71 -5.24
N VAL A 106 4.49 1.86 -5.89
CA VAL A 106 3.51 2.87 -5.47
C VAL A 106 2.07 2.35 -5.59
N THR A 107 1.71 1.62 -6.65
CA THR A 107 0.38 0.99 -6.79
C THR A 107 0.08 0.00 -5.69
N PHE A 108 1.00 -0.93 -5.41
CA PHE A 108 0.78 -1.92 -4.36
C PHE A 108 0.85 -1.31 -2.96
N THR A 109 1.62 -0.24 -2.78
CA THR A 109 1.54 0.59 -1.57
C THR A 109 0.15 1.22 -1.45
N ALA A 110 -0.43 1.77 -2.51
CA ALA A 110 -1.79 2.31 -2.50
C ALA A 110 -2.84 1.24 -2.13
N ILE A 111 -2.70 0.01 -2.64
CA ILE A 111 -3.55 -1.12 -2.27
C ILE A 111 -3.45 -1.42 -0.77
N SER A 112 -2.25 -1.43 -0.20
CA SER A 112 -2.04 -1.65 1.24
C SER A 112 -2.67 -0.55 2.13
N LEU A 113 -2.95 0.62 1.56
CA LEU A 113 -3.59 1.76 2.23
C LEU A 113 -5.13 1.75 2.11
N LEU A 114 -5.71 0.80 1.36
CA LEU A 114 -7.17 0.62 1.27
C LEU A 114 -7.77 0.09 2.59
N PRO A 115 -7.20 -0.93 3.27
CA PRO A 115 -7.77 -1.42 4.52
C PRO A 115 -7.87 -0.31 5.57
N PRO A 116 -9.01 -0.20 6.28
CA PRO A 116 -9.20 0.84 7.28
C PRO A 116 -8.20 0.70 8.44
N GLN A 117 -7.73 1.82 8.98
CA GLN A 117 -6.89 1.87 10.18
C GLN A 117 -7.59 1.24 11.43
N ARG A 118 -8.90 1.00 11.35
CA ARG A 118 -9.78 0.69 12.48
C ARG A 118 -9.96 -0.79 12.79
N PHE A 119 -9.36 -1.72 12.06
CA PHE A 119 -9.47 -3.15 12.42
C PHE A 119 -8.96 -3.43 13.85
N ASN A 120 -8.08 -2.57 14.39
CA ASN A 120 -7.60 -2.64 15.78
C ASN A 120 -8.20 -1.59 16.73
N ALA A 121 -8.89 -0.56 16.23
CA ALA A 121 -9.50 0.47 17.09
C ALA A 121 -10.84 -0.01 17.69
N ALA A 122 -11.59 -0.85 16.96
CA ALA A 122 -12.84 -1.43 17.45
C ALA A 122 -12.61 -2.40 18.62
N SER A 123 -11.52 -3.17 18.61
CA SER A 123 -11.17 -4.06 19.72
C SER A 123 -10.71 -3.29 20.97
N GLU A 124 -9.94 -2.22 20.81
CA GLU A 124 -9.50 -1.40 21.95
C GLU A 124 -10.66 -0.59 22.57
N GLN A 125 -11.59 -0.10 21.74
CA GLN A 125 -12.77 0.62 22.20
C GLN A 125 -13.78 -0.33 22.88
N ASN A 126 -13.98 -1.54 22.32
CA ASN A 126 -14.79 -2.58 22.96
C ASN A 126 -14.20 -3.03 24.30
N TRP A 127 -12.88 -3.24 24.38
CA TRP A 127 -12.18 -3.55 25.64
C TRP A 127 -12.40 -2.46 26.69
N LYS A 128 -12.13 -1.18 26.35
CA LYS A 128 -12.31 -0.05 27.28
C LYS A 128 -13.78 0.16 27.69
N SER A 129 -14.75 -0.19 26.84
CA SER A 129 -16.18 -0.14 27.17
C SER A 129 -16.67 -1.32 28.02
N GLY A 130 -15.91 -2.42 28.05
CA GLY A 130 -16.17 -3.60 28.89
C GLY A 130 -15.82 -3.30 30.35
N TRP A 131 -14.60 -2.80 30.60
CA TRP A 131 -14.16 -2.41 31.95
C TRP A 131 -15.07 -1.34 32.56
N ARG A 132 -15.39 -0.29 31.79
CA ARG A 132 -16.31 0.77 32.26
C ARG A 132 -17.71 0.30 32.66
N ARG A 133 -18.13 -0.90 32.24
CA ARG A 133 -19.41 -1.50 32.65
C ARG A 133 -19.29 -2.36 33.90
N GLN A 134 -18.11 -2.92 34.20
CA GLN A 134 -17.83 -3.62 35.45
C GLN A 134 -17.70 -2.65 36.61
N ASP A 135 -17.00 -1.52 36.40
CA ASP A 135 -16.80 -0.49 37.43
C ASP A 135 -18.12 0.10 37.96
N VAL A 136 -19.19 0.06 37.16
CA VAL A 136 -20.53 0.57 37.52
C VAL A 136 -21.42 -0.52 38.15
N ALA A 137 -21.07 -1.79 37.98
CA ALA A 137 -21.81 -2.91 38.53
C ALA A 137 -21.36 -3.26 39.97
N ASP A 138 -20.10 -3.00 40.30
CA ASP A 138 -19.53 -3.26 41.64
C ASP A 138 -19.82 -2.15 42.66
N ASP A 139 -20.48 -1.06 42.25
CA ASP A 139 -20.80 0.11 43.08
C ASP A 139 -22.28 0.15 43.55
N LYS A 140 -22.96 -1.01 43.53
CA LYS A 140 -24.35 -1.21 43.99
C LYS A 140 -24.46 -2.34 45.00
#